data_AF-A0A2D4TUK0-F1
#
_entry.id   AF-A0A2D4TUK0-F1
#
_cell.length_a   1.000
_cell.length_b   1.000
_cell.length_c   1.000
_cell.angle_alpha   90.00
_cell.angle_beta   90.00
_cell.angle_gamma   90.00
#
_symmetry.space_group_name_H-M   'P 1'
#
loop_
_entity.id
_entity.type
_entity.pdbx_description
1 polymer ?
#
loop_
_entity_poly.entity_id
_entity_poly.type
_entity_poly.pdbx_seq_one_letter_code
_entity_poly.pdbx_strand_id
1 'polypeptide(L)'
;MNAPKPFRLIVLYAWLPDHNNPKIPGPKYRPVLVLDVNSNTKELLVVYGTSQQTQHPGKSEFTAHFDGLTKPTKFCFTYQRWIPATDEYLCKDGQKHIIGYLPHKYYPRVFEAIADLDD
;
A
#
# COMPACT_ATOMS: atom_id res chain seq x y z
N MET A 1 -0.35 14.70 -20.82
CA MET A 1 -0.34 13.67 -19.77
C MET A 1 0.02 14.35 -18.47
N ASN A 2 -0.89 14.39 -17.49
CA ASN A 2 -0.61 14.99 -16.20
C ASN A 2 0.41 14.11 -15.49
N ALA A 3 1.62 14.61 -15.24
CA ALA A 3 2.55 13.96 -14.36
C ALA A 3 1.84 13.75 -13.00
N PRO A 4 1.91 12.55 -12.39
CA PRO A 4 1.37 12.37 -11.06
C PRO A 4 2.01 13.43 -10.16
N LYS A 5 1.18 14.25 -9.50
CA LYS A 5 1.65 15.08 -8.38
C LYS A 5 2.42 14.15 -7.43
N PRO A 6 3.47 14.61 -6.74
CA PRO A 6 4.19 13.78 -5.78
C PRO A 6 3.23 13.46 -4.63
N PHE A 7 2.39 12.44 -4.81
CA PHE A 7 1.73 11.77 -3.72
C PHE A 7 2.86 11.28 -2.86
N ARG A 8 2.98 11.90 -1.68
CA ARG A 8 3.92 11.44 -0.69
C ARG A 8 3.51 9.99 -0.42
N LEU A 9 4.39 9.06 -0.76
CA LEU A 9 4.15 7.63 -0.73
C LEU A 9 3.91 7.18 0.72
N ILE A 10 2.68 7.32 1.21
CA ILE A 10 2.32 7.09 2.61
C ILE A 10 2.20 5.59 2.84
N VAL A 11 2.81 5.12 3.93
CA VAL A 11 2.58 3.79 4.48
C VAL A 11 1.68 3.92 5.70
N LEU A 12 0.59 3.17 5.72
CA LEU A 12 -0.36 3.07 6.82
C LEU A 12 -0.86 1.63 6.96
N TYR A 13 -1.58 1.30 8.02
CA TYR A 13 -2.28 0.02 8.09
C TYR A 13 -3.71 0.13 7.59
N ALA A 14 -4.15 -0.87 6.81
CA ALA A 14 -5.52 -0.97 6.34
C ALA A 14 -6.03 -2.42 6.35
N TRP A 15 -7.35 -2.57 6.44
CA TRP A 15 -8.07 -3.82 6.22
C TRP A 15 -8.32 -4.00 4.73
N LEU A 16 -7.42 -4.71 4.04
CA LEU A 16 -7.57 -4.97 2.61
C LEU A 16 -8.70 -5.97 2.36
N PRO A 17 -9.61 -5.69 1.42
CA PRO A 17 -10.69 -6.61 1.07
C PRO A 17 -10.14 -7.92 0.49
N ASP A 18 -10.93 -8.99 0.64
CA ASP A 18 -10.65 -10.25 -0.06
C ASP A 18 -10.98 -10.11 -1.55
N HIS A 19 -10.31 -10.89 -2.40
CA HIS A 19 -10.55 -10.94 -3.84
C HIS A 19 -12.02 -11.24 -4.17
N ASN A 20 -12.65 -12.10 -3.38
CA ASN A 20 -14.03 -12.53 -3.60
C ASN A 20 -15.07 -11.51 -3.09
N ASN A 21 -14.69 -10.60 -2.19
CA ASN A 21 -15.60 -9.65 -1.55
C ASN A 21 -14.96 -8.26 -1.46
N PRO A 22 -14.84 -7.53 -2.59
CA PRO A 22 -14.13 -6.25 -2.64
C PRO A 22 -14.76 -5.14 -1.78
N LYS A 23 -16.05 -5.30 -1.43
CA LYS A 23 -16.85 -4.33 -0.67
C LYS A 23 -16.77 -4.50 0.85
N ILE A 24 -16.03 -5.51 1.33
CA ILE A 24 -15.96 -5.84 2.75
C ILE A 24 -14.49 -5.82 3.17
N PRO A 25 -14.13 -5.15 4.27
CA PRO A 25 -12.78 -5.24 4.83
C PRO A 25 -12.39 -6.70 5.04
N GLY A 26 -11.23 -7.10 4.54
CA GLY A 26 -10.76 -8.48 4.68
C GLY A 26 -10.21 -8.75 6.08
N PRO A 27 -9.84 -10.00 6.38
CA PRO A 27 -9.56 -10.45 7.75
C PRO A 27 -8.22 -9.98 8.33
N LYS A 28 -7.41 -9.24 7.57
CA LYS A 28 -6.03 -8.90 7.96
C LYS A 28 -5.74 -7.42 7.82
N TYR A 29 -5.58 -6.77 8.97
CA TYR A 29 -5.03 -5.42 9.11
C TYR A 29 -3.52 -5.46 8.92
N ARG A 30 -3.01 -4.82 7.88
CA ARG A 30 -1.60 -4.92 7.47
C ARG A 30 -1.09 -3.61 6.91
N PRO A 31 0.25 -3.40 6.88
CA PRO A 31 0.81 -2.24 6.19
C PRO A 31 0.40 -2.24 4.72
N VAL A 32 0.08 -1.07 4.21
CA VAL A 32 -0.21 -0.80 2.80
C VAL A 32 0.53 0.46 2.37
N LEU A 33 0.89 0.51 1.10
CA LEU A 33 1.45 1.71 0.48
C LEU A 33 0.35 2.38 -0.35
N VAL A 34 0.08 3.65 -0.08
CA VAL A 34 -0.88 4.47 -0.82
C VAL A 34 -0.19 4.99 -2.09
N LEU A 35 -0.78 4.67 -3.25
CA LEU A 35 -0.30 5.06 -4.56
C LEU A 35 -1.05 6.28 -5.11
N ASP A 36 -2.34 6.39 -4.83
CA ASP A 36 -3.19 7.47 -5.33
C ASP A 36 -4.40 7.72 -4.42
N VAL A 37 -5.07 8.87 -4.58
CA VAL A 37 -6.28 9.25 -3.85
C VAL A 37 -7.32 9.79 -4.81
N ASN A 38 -8.51 9.20 -4.77
CA ASN A 38 -9.67 9.69 -5.49
C ASN A 38 -10.51 10.54 -4.53
N SER A 39 -10.41 11.86 -4.65
CA SER A 39 -11.14 12.80 -3.81
C SER A 39 -12.66 12.77 -4.04
N ASN A 40 -13.10 12.37 -5.23
CA ASN A 40 -14.52 12.35 -5.59
C ASN A 40 -15.23 11.17 -4.92
N THR A 41 -14.61 9.99 -4.94
CA THR A 41 -15.15 8.77 -4.31
C THR A 41 -14.69 8.59 -2.87
N LYS A 42 -13.72 9.41 -2.41
CA LYS A 42 -13.06 9.30 -1.10
C LYS A 42 -12.40 7.93 -0.92
N GLU A 43 -11.66 7.50 -1.92
CA GLU A 43 -10.96 6.21 -1.94
C GLU A 43 -9.44 6.40 -2.02
N LEU A 44 -8.71 5.41 -1.53
CA LEU A 44 -7.26 5.31 -1.62
C LEU A 44 -6.90 4.12 -2.52
N LEU A 45 -6.06 4.34 -3.51
CA LEU A 45 -5.43 3.25 -4.25
C LEU A 45 -4.25 2.75 -3.43
N VAL A 46 -4.29 1.48 -3.04
CA VAL A 46 -3.26 0.89 -2.18
C VAL A 46 -2.71 -0.41 -2.75
N VAL A 47 -1.45 -0.69 -2.42
CA VAL A 47 -0.85 -2.03 -2.55
C VAL A 47 -0.59 -2.63 -1.19
N TYR A 48 -0.79 -3.94 -1.08
CA TYR A 48 -0.63 -4.61 0.20
C TYR A 48 0.83 -4.88 0.53
N GLY A 49 1.16 -4.76 1.82
CA GLY A 49 2.41 -5.20 2.41
C GLY A 49 2.29 -6.61 3.01
N THR A 50 3.35 -7.39 2.90
CA THR A 50 3.51 -8.69 3.57
C THR A 50 4.90 -8.84 4.18
N SER A 51 4.99 -9.46 5.35
CA SER A 51 6.27 -9.81 5.98
C SER A 51 6.80 -11.19 5.53
N GLN A 52 6.14 -11.83 4.57
CA GLN A 52 6.54 -13.14 4.05
C GLN A 52 7.43 -12.97 2.82
N GLN A 53 8.41 -13.87 2.66
CA GLN A 53 9.31 -13.92 1.49
C GLN A 53 9.96 -12.57 1.13
N THR A 54 10.33 -11.79 2.14
CA THR A 54 10.85 -10.43 1.98
C THR A 54 12.25 -10.37 1.38
N GLN A 55 12.99 -11.47 1.40
CA GLN A 55 14.31 -11.61 0.76
C GLN A 55 14.22 -11.92 -0.74
N HIS A 56 13.03 -12.25 -1.24
CA HIS A 56 12.80 -12.64 -2.63
C HIS A 56 11.59 -11.86 -3.20
N PRO A 57 11.74 -10.55 -3.43
CA PRO A 57 10.74 -9.80 -4.19
C PRO A 57 10.70 -10.30 -5.64
N GLY A 58 9.49 -10.58 -6.14
CA GLY A 58 9.26 -10.89 -7.55
C GLY A 58 9.20 -9.64 -8.42
N LYS A 59 8.81 -9.83 -9.69
CA LYS A 59 8.48 -8.74 -10.61
C LYS A 59 7.35 -7.88 -10.04
N SER A 60 7.44 -6.56 -10.16
CA SER A 60 6.47 -5.62 -9.57
C SER A 60 6.36 -5.70 -8.04
N GLU A 61 7.42 -6.14 -7.35
CA GLU A 61 7.49 -6.15 -5.89
C GLU A 61 8.76 -5.50 -5.38
N PHE A 62 8.71 -4.90 -4.19
CA PHE A 62 9.91 -4.48 -3.49
C PHE A 62 9.78 -4.60 -1.98
N THR A 63 10.90 -4.75 -1.29
CA THR A 63 10.95 -4.82 0.18
C THR A 63 11.47 -3.51 0.77
N ALA A 64 10.76 -2.99 1.78
CA ALA A 64 11.17 -1.85 2.58
C ALA A 64 11.30 -2.19 4.07
N HIS A 65 12.18 -1.47 4.75
CA HIS A 65 12.29 -1.49 6.20
C HIS A 65 12.78 -0.11 6.69
N PHE A 66 11.96 0.53 7.52
CA PHE A 66 12.20 1.86 8.05
C PHE A 66 11.38 2.07 9.33
N ASP A 67 11.64 3.17 10.04
CA ASP A 67 11.00 3.48 11.32
C ASP A 67 9.46 3.40 11.23
N GLY A 68 8.88 2.67 12.19
CA GLY A 68 7.44 2.39 12.26
C GLY A 68 7.02 1.08 11.57
N LEU A 69 7.80 0.52 10.65
CA LEU A 69 7.63 -0.87 10.22
C LEU A 69 8.38 -1.79 11.19
N THR A 70 7.65 -2.61 11.93
CA THR A 70 8.24 -3.55 12.91
C THR A 70 9.01 -4.70 12.27
N LYS A 71 8.82 -4.94 10.97
CA LYS A 71 9.47 -6.00 10.18
C LYS A 71 9.72 -5.50 8.75
N PRO A 72 10.72 -6.06 8.04
CA PRO A 72 10.80 -5.91 6.60
C PRO A 72 9.46 -6.26 5.96
N THR A 73 8.99 -5.39 5.08
CA THR A 73 7.68 -5.50 4.44
C THR A 73 7.85 -5.43 2.94
N LYS A 74 7.39 -6.47 2.26
CA LYS A 74 7.33 -6.56 0.80
C LYS A 74 6.00 -5.99 0.32
N PHE A 75 6.05 -5.00 -0.56
CA PHE A 75 4.87 -4.42 -1.21
C PHE A 75 4.69 -5.05 -2.59
N CYS A 76 3.47 -5.50 -2.88
CA CYS A 76 3.14 -6.26 -4.09
C CYS A 76 2.21 -5.45 -5.00
N PHE A 77 2.73 -4.99 -6.15
CA PHE A 77 2.02 -4.06 -7.03
C PHE A 77 1.05 -4.73 -7.99
N THR A 78 1.13 -6.05 -8.16
CA THR A 78 0.17 -6.82 -8.97
C THR A 78 -1.22 -6.87 -8.33
N TYR A 79 -1.33 -6.54 -7.03
CA TYR A 79 -2.59 -6.50 -6.30
C TYR A 79 -2.89 -5.10 -5.76
N GLN A 80 -3.24 -4.20 -6.67
CA GLN A 80 -3.74 -2.86 -6.33
C GLN A 80 -5.23 -2.89 -6.03
N ARG A 81 -5.67 -2.12 -5.05
CA ARG A 81 -7.10 -1.97 -4.71
C ARG A 81 -7.42 -0.53 -4.34
N TRP A 82 -8.51 -0.02 -4.88
CA TRP A 82 -9.19 1.12 -4.30
C TRP A 82 -9.92 0.65 -3.05
N ILE A 83 -9.66 1.30 -1.92
CA ILE A 83 -10.37 1.09 -0.66
C ILE A 83 -11.04 2.38 -0.21
N PRO A 84 -12.23 2.33 0.41
CA PRO A 84 -12.82 3.50 1.04
C PRO A 84 -11.91 4.10 2.11
N ALA A 85 -11.77 5.43 2.14
CA ALA A 85 -11.05 6.15 3.18
C ALA A 85 -11.89 6.30 4.47
N THR A 86 -12.52 5.21 4.91
CA THR A 86 -13.40 5.15 6.07
C THR A 86 -12.69 4.51 7.26
N ASP A 87 -13.24 4.73 8.46
CA ASP A 87 -12.69 4.13 9.68
C ASP A 87 -12.80 2.60 9.68
N GLU A 88 -13.78 2.04 8.96
CA GLU A 88 -13.93 0.59 8.78
C GLU A 88 -12.70 -0.05 8.10
N TYR A 89 -12.07 0.66 7.17
CA TYR A 89 -10.88 0.18 6.46
C TYR A 89 -9.58 0.64 7.10
N LEU A 90 -9.57 1.80 7.73
CA LEU A 90 -8.33 2.46 8.18
C LEU A 90 -8.09 2.39 9.70
N CYS A 91 -9.12 2.08 10.49
CA CYS A 91 -8.99 2.00 11.94
C CYS A 91 -8.92 0.56 12.45
N LYS A 92 -8.12 0.35 13.48
CA LYS A 92 -8.18 -0.80 14.37
C LYS A 92 -8.31 -0.29 15.80
N ASP A 93 -9.26 -0.84 16.55
CA ASP A 93 -9.52 -0.43 17.95
C ASP A 93 -9.74 1.09 18.09
N GLY A 94 -10.41 1.70 17.10
CA GLY A 94 -10.71 3.14 17.06
C GLY A 94 -9.55 4.04 16.62
N GLN A 95 -8.39 3.48 16.24
CA GLN A 95 -7.19 4.25 15.89
C GLN A 95 -6.71 4.00 14.46
N LYS A 96 -6.29 5.06 13.78
CA LYS A 96 -5.60 4.99 12.48
C LYS A 96 -4.11 4.80 12.71
N HIS A 97 -3.54 3.74 12.17
CA HIS A 97 -2.10 3.49 12.30
C HIS A 97 -1.37 3.95 11.04
N ILE A 98 -1.00 5.24 11.02
CA ILE A 98 -0.18 5.84 9.97
C ILE A 98 1.29 5.63 10.35
N ILE A 99 2.05 4.94 9.50
CA ILE A 99 3.47 4.68 9.73
C ILE A 99 4.29 5.91 9.36
N GLY A 100 3.96 6.53 8.24
CA GLY A 100 4.63 7.74 7.76
C GLY A 100 4.85 7.71 6.26
N TYR A 101 5.83 8.47 5.80
CA TYR A 101 6.21 8.50 4.39
C TYR A 101 7.28 7.46 4.09
N LEU A 102 7.14 6.77 2.97
CA LEU A 102 8.16 5.88 2.43
C LEU A 102 9.45 6.70 2.23
N PRO A 103 10.59 6.27 2.79
CA PRO A 103 11.85 6.98 2.58
C PRO A 103 12.24 7.09 1.11
N HIS A 104 12.79 8.23 0.70
CA HIS A 104 13.15 8.53 -0.70
C HIS A 104 14.06 7.48 -1.34
N LYS A 105 14.89 6.78 -0.55
CA LYS A 105 15.74 5.66 -1.04
C LYS A 105 14.96 4.52 -1.70
N TYR A 106 13.65 4.41 -1.43
CA TYR A 106 12.78 3.39 -2.03
C TYR A 106 12.02 3.87 -3.27
N TYR A 107 12.06 5.17 -3.60
CA TYR A 107 11.31 5.70 -4.73
C TYR A 107 11.69 5.06 -6.06
N PRO A 108 12.99 4.81 -6.38
CA PRO A 108 13.35 4.07 -7.58
C PRO A 108 12.67 2.70 -7.66
N ARG A 109 12.59 1.98 -6.54
CA ARG A 109 11.93 0.66 -6.46
C ARG A 109 10.43 0.73 -6.71
N VAL A 110 9.79 1.80 -6.29
CA VAL A 110 8.37 2.05 -6.59
C VAL A 110 8.16 2.27 -8.09
N PHE A 111 9.00 3.11 -8.72
CA PHE A 111 8.90 3.35 -10.15
C PHE A 111 9.22 2.11 -10.99
N GLU A 112 10.25 1.35 -10.62
CA GLU A 112 10.57 0.05 -11.21
C GLU A 112 9.38 -0.91 -11.09
N ALA A 113 8.80 -1.04 -9.89
CA ALA A 113 7.68 -1.95 -9.67
C ALA A 113 6.41 -1.55 -10.44
N ILE A 114 6.19 -0.25 -10.67
CA ILE A 114 5.09 0.25 -11.51
C ILE A 114 5.37 -0.05 -12.98
N ALA A 115 6.57 0.24 -13.48
CA ALA A 115 6.94 -0.01 -14.87
C ALA A 115 6.81 -1.50 -15.23
N ASP A 116 7.22 -2.37 -14.31
CA ASP A 116 7.08 -3.83 -14.44
C ASP A 116 5.63 -4.33 -14.61
N LEU A 117 4.62 -3.54 -14.24
CA LEU A 117 3.21 -3.91 -14.42
C LEU A 117 2.73 -3.76 -15.87
N ASP A 118 3.37 -2.87 -16.62
CA ASP A 118 3.00 -2.52 -17.99
C ASP A 118 3.71 -3.42 -19.04
N ASP A 119 4.69 -4.22 -18.59
CA ASP A 119 5.46 -5.22 -19.34
C ASP A 119 4.85 -6.64 -19.29
#